data_AF-A0A9E3EVN2-F1
#
_entry.id   AF-A0A9E3EVN2-F1
#
_cell.length_a   1.000
_cell.length_b   1.000
_cell.length_c   1.000
_cell.angle_alpha   90.00
_cell.angle_beta   90.00
_cell.angle_gamma   90.00
#
_symmetry.space_group_name_H-M   'P 1'
#
loop_
_entity.id
_entity.type
_entity.pdbx_description
1 polymer ?
#
loop_
_entity_poly.entity_id
_entity_poly.type
_entity_poly.pdbx_seq_one_letter_code
_entity_poly.pdbx_strand_id
1 'polypeptide(L)' 'MGLDVGPMSGFDNDKVDEIFLRPYGWRSNFLCNLGRGDPAALYARSPRLGFDEACVLL' A
#
# COMPACT_ATOMS: atom_id res chain seq x y z
N MET A 1 14.84 -6.95 -6.45
CA MET A 1 14.81 -5.64 -7.14
C MET A 1 15.30 -4.49 -6.28
N GLY A 2 15.31 -4.60 -4.93
CA GLY A 2 15.93 -3.59 -4.06
C GLY A 2 15.24 -2.23 -4.07
N LEU A 3 13.92 -2.23 -4.33
CA LEU A 3 13.08 -1.03 -4.32
C LEU A 3 12.24 -1.00 -3.04
N ASP A 4 12.03 0.20 -2.54
CA ASP A 4 11.06 0.51 -1.51
C ASP A 4 9.66 0.68 -2.11
N VAL A 5 8.63 0.49 -1.27
CA VAL A 5 7.24 0.66 -1.67
C VAL A 5 6.43 1.44 -0.64
N GLY A 6 5.67 2.42 -1.11
CA GLY A 6 4.66 3.14 -0.33
C GLY A 6 3.24 2.76 -0.78
N PRO A 7 2.59 1.77 -0.14
CA PRO A 7 1.20 1.42 -0.45
C PRO A 7 0.24 2.43 0.20
N MET A 8 -0.74 2.90 -0.57
CA MET A 8 -1.72 3.91 -0.13
C MET A 8 -3.13 3.53 -0.58
N SER A 9 -4.08 3.54 0.36
CA SER A 9 -5.53 3.48 0.09
C SER A 9 -6.20 4.86 0.20
N GLY A 10 -5.53 5.86 0.77
CA GLY A 10 -6.06 7.21 0.98
C GLY A 10 -5.97 8.09 -0.27
N PHE A 11 -6.59 7.68 -1.38
CA PHE A 11 -6.66 8.44 -2.63
C PHE A 11 -8.10 8.49 -3.17
N ASP A 12 -8.32 9.29 -4.21
CA ASP A 12 -9.62 9.36 -4.90
C ASP A 12 -9.74 8.22 -5.92
N ASN A 13 -10.35 7.11 -5.50
CA ASN A 13 -10.55 5.93 -6.34
C ASN A 13 -11.34 6.27 -7.62
N ASP A 14 -12.41 7.06 -7.51
CA ASP A 14 -13.29 7.38 -8.64
C ASP A 14 -12.54 8.17 -9.71
N LYS A 15 -11.70 9.14 -9.31
CA LYS A 15 -10.84 9.87 -10.26
C LYS A 15 -9.82 8.95 -10.93
N VAL A 16 -9.15 8.07 -10.18
CA VAL A 16 -8.17 7.14 -10.76
C VAL A 16 -8.86 6.18 -11.73
N ASP A 17 -10.02 5.66 -11.35
CA ASP A 17 -10.80 4.74 -12.16
C ASP A 17 -11.25 5.42 -13.45
N GLU A 18 -11.80 6.62 -13.36
CA GLU A 18 -12.21 7.41 -14.53
C GLU A 18 -11.07 7.67 -15.52
N ILE A 19 -9.92 8.10 -15.02
CA ILE A 19 -8.80 8.53 -15.87
C ILE A 19 -8.09 7.32 -16.50
N PHE A 20 -7.91 6.23 -15.75
CA PHE A 20 -7.00 5.16 -16.14
C PHE A 20 -7.66 3.79 -16.35
N LEU A 21 -8.72 3.45 -15.61
CA LEU A 21 -9.17 2.06 -15.47
C LEU A 21 -10.55 1.76 -16.08
N ARG A 22 -11.39 2.80 -16.27
CA ARG A 22 -12.74 2.70 -16.81
C ARG A 22 -12.78 1.99 -18.18
N PRO A 23 -11.85 2.23 -19.13
CA PRO A 23 -11.84 1.51 -20.41
C PRO A 23 -11.64 -0.01 -20.26
N TYR A 24 -11.04 -0.45 -19.16
CA TYR A 24 -10.74 -1.85 -18.88
C TYR A 24 -11.80 -2.51 -17.98
N GLY A 25 -12.79 -1.75 -17.51
CA GLY A 25 -13.77 -2.23 -16.51
C GLY A 25 -13.14 -2.56 -15.16
N TRP A 26 -11.95 -2.01 -14.89
CA TRP A 26 -11.20 -2.25 -13.65
C TRP A 26 -11.51 -1.18 -12.61
N ARG A 27 -11.27 -1.54 -11.36
CA ARG A 27 -11.36 -0.64 -10.21
C ARG A 27 -10.03 -0.59 -9.49
N SER A 28 -9.64 0.59 -9.05
CA SER A 28 -8.46 0.81 -8.22
C SER A 28 -8.68 0.24 -6.82
N ASN A 29 -7.60 -0.25 -6.22
CA ASN A 29 -7.59 -0.78 -4.85
C ASN A 29 -6.52 -0.07 -4.03
N PHE A 30 -5.26 -0.20 -4.45
CA PHE A 30 -4.13 0.49 -3.86
C PHE A 30 -3.30 1.18 -4.92
N LEU A 31 -2.72 2.33 -4.56
CA LEU A 31 -1.58 2.90 -5.26
C LEU A 31 -0.29 2.46 -4.57
N CYS A 32 0.67 1.99 -5.35
CA CYS A 32 1.98 1.54 -4.86
C CYS A 32 3.08 2.33 -5.56
N ASN A 33 3.67 3.29 -4.85
CA ASN A 33 4.83 4.01 -5.35
C ASN A 33 6.08 3.14 -5.19
N LEU A 34 6.80 2.86 -6.28
CA LEU A 34 8.05 2.10 -6.26
C LEU A 34 9.24 3.02 -6.46
N GLY A 35 10.29 2.86 -5.67
CA GLY A 35 11.46 3.73 -5.79
C GLY A 35 12.57 3.41 -4.79
N ARG A 36 13.41 4.39 -4.52
CA ARG A 36 14.41 4.36 -3.46
C ARG A 36 14.02 5.42 -2.45
N GLY A 37 13.66 5.00 -1.25
CA GLY A 37 13.33 5.90 -0.14
C GLY A 37 14.58 6.59 0.38
N ASP A 38 14.39 7.76 0.98
CA ASP A 38 15.44 8.42 1.76
C ASP A 38 15.54 7.75 3.14
N PRO A 39 16.65 7.08 3.48
CA PRO A 39 16.81 6.45 4.78
C PRO A 39 16.71 7.42 5.96
N ALA A 40 17.03 8.70 5.75
CA ALA A 40 16.95 9.73 6.79
C ALA A 40 15.50 10.13 7.13
N ALA A 41 14.55 9.86 6.23
CA ALA A 41 13.13 10.14 6.41
C ALA A 41 12.35 8.96 7.01
N LEU A 42 13.02 7.83 7.30
CA LEU A 42 12.37 6.64 7.83
C LEU A 42 12.12 6.77 9.34
N TYR A 43 10.86 6.56 9.73
CA TYR A 43 10.52 6.36 11.14
C TYR A 43 10.90 4.95 11.59
N ALA A 44 11.11 4.78 12.90
CA ALA A 44 11.24 3.47 13.49
C ALA A 44 9.99 2.62 13.19
N ARG A 45 10.20 1.32 12.94
CA ARG A 45 9.10 0.41 12.62
C ARG A 45 8.07 0.37 13.76
N SER A 46 6.81 0.60 13.42
CA SER A 46 5.72 0.51 14.40
C SER A 46 5.59 -0.90 15.01
N PRO A 47 5.04 -1.03 16.22
CA PRO A 47 4.78 -2.31 16.86
C PRO A 47 3.99 -3.26 15.96
N ARG A 48 4.26 -4.55 16.07
CA ARG A 48 3.49 -5.62 15.42
C ARG A 48 2.88 -6.49 16.51
N LEU A 49 1.66 -6.95 16.27
CA LEU A 49 0.99 -7.89 17.16
C LEU A 49 1.84 -9.16 17.30
N GLY A 50 1.84 -9.75 18.50
CA GLY A 50 2.34 -11.09 18.71
C GLY A 50 1.51 -12.11 17.92
N PHE A 51 2.07 -13.31 17.72
CA PHE A 51 1.37 -14.37 16.98
C PHE A 51 0.02 -14.73 17.64
N ASP A 52 0.02 -14.96 18.95
CA ASP A 52 -1.16 -15.35 19.71
C ASP A 52 -2.24 -14.26 19.73
N GLU A 53 -1.86 -12.99 19.51
CA GLU A 53 -2.80 -11.88 19.35
C GLU A 53 -3.40 -11.81 17.94
N ALA A 54 -2.62 -12.17 16.92
CA ALA A 54 -3.01 -12.02 15.52
C ALA A 54 -3.67 -13.28 14.93
N CYS A 55 -3.54 -14.44 15.56
CA CYS A 55 -3.94 -15.74 14.99
C CYS A 55 -4.69 -16.61 16.00
N VAL A 56 -5.74 -17.30 15.52
CA VAL A 56 -6.48 -18.32 16.27
C VAL A 56 -6.28 -19.67 15.55
N LEU A 57 -5.94 -20.71 16.31
CA LEU A 57 -5.90 -22.08 15.81
C LEU A 57 -7.29 -22.70 15.95
N LEU A 58 -7.86 -23.17 14.84
CA LEU A 58 -9.18 -23.81 14.75
C LEU A 58 -9.07 -25.33 14.68
#